data_AF-A0A5E4KFQ7-F1
#
_entry.id   AF-A0A5E4KFQ7-F1
#
_cell.length_a   1.000
_cell.length_b   1.000
_cell.length_c   1.000
_cell.angle_alpha   90.00
_cell.angle_beta   90.00
_cell.angle_gamma   90.00
#
_symmetry.space_group_name_H-M   'P 1'
#
loop_
_entity.id
_entity.type
_entity.pdbx_description
1 polymer ?
#
loop_
_entity_poly.entity_id
_entity_poly.type
_entity_poly.pdbx_seq_one_letter_code
_entity_poly.pdbx_strand_id
1 'polypeptide(L)'
;MQKSLYERLGGYNSIAAVVDDLIGRLVADKQLGRFFMGHCTDSKKKMRQLIVDMMCEATGGPCVYTGRDMKTVHTGLNITESDWQVSVKLLTATLDKFKVPQKEREDVFAAVSGLKPDIVGN
;
A
#
# COMPACT_ATOMS: atom_id res chain seq x y z
N MET A 1 10.68 -22.35 13.43
CA MET A 1 10.48 -21.43 12.28
C MET A 1 9.92 -20.13 12.81
N GLN A 2 10.39 -18.99 12.30
CA GLN A 2 9.78 -17.69 12.63
C GLN A 2 8.47 -17.55 11.85
N LYS A 3 7.43 -17.02 12.51
CA LYS A 3 6.15 -16.70 11.84
C LYS A 3 6.37 -15.74 10.67
N SER A 4 5.59 -15.88 9.61
CA SER A 4 5.65 -14.94 8.49
C SER A 4 5.24 -13.53 8.95
N LEU A 5 5.61 -12.50 8.19
CA LEU A 5 5.16 -11.13 8.49
C LEU A 5 3.63 -11.05 8.46
N TYR A 6 2.98 -11.77 7.55
CA TYR A 6 1.52 -11.90 7.46
C TYR A 6 0.92 -12.37 8.79
N GLU A 7 1.47 -13.45 9.38
CA GLU A 7 1.00 -13.96 10.67
C GLU A 7 1.26 -12.97 11.81
N ARG A 8 2.42 -12.29 11.82
CA ARG A 8 2.77 -11.29 12.84
C ARG A 8 1.89 -10.04 12.75
N LEU A 9 1.46 -9.66 11.55
CA LEU A 9 0.53 -8.57 11.30
C LEU A 9 -0.94 -8.92 11.61
N GLY A 10 -1.23 -10.17 12.00
CA GLY A 10 -2.58 -10.60 12.34
C GLY A 10 -3.43 -11.02 11.14
N GLY A 11 -2.78 -11.39 10.03
CA GLY A 11 -3.40 -11.99 8.85
C GLY A 11 -4.27 -11.05 8.01
N TYR A 12 -5.06 -11.65 7.12
CA TYR A 12 -5.76 -10.96 6.02
C TYR A 12 -6.64 -9.81 6.49
N ASN A 13 -7.48 -10.00 7.51
CA ASN A 13 -8.40 -8.95 7.97
C ASN A 13 -7.65 -7.73 8.54
N SER A 14 -6.53 -7.96 9.22
CA SER A 14 -5.69 -6.88 9.75
C SER A 14 -5.01 -6.11 8.62
N ILE A 15 -4.49 -6.81 7.61
CA ILE A 15 -3.93 -6.21 6.39
C ILE A 15 -5.00 -5.41 5.64
N ALA A 16 -6.19 -5.98 5.45
CA ALA A 16 -7.29 -5.31 4.78
C ALA A 16 -7.70 -4.01 5.49
N ALA A 17 -7.76 -4.01 6.83
CA ALA A 17 -8.07 -2.81 7.60
C ALA A 17 -6.99 -1.72 7.48
N VAL A 18 -5.71 -2.11 7.47
CA VAL A 18 -4.58 -1.20 7.23
C VAL A 18 -4.66 -0.60 5.82
N VAL A 19 -4.94 -1.43 4.81
CA VAL A 19 -5.08 -0.98 3.41
C VAL A 19 -6.25 -0.01 3.27
N ASP A 20 -7.39 -0.29 3.91
CA ASP A 20 -8.57 0.57 3.87
C ASP A 20 -8.30 1.96 4.47
N ASP A 21 -7.60 2.00 5.61
CA ASP A 21 -7.21 3.26 6.23
C ASP A 21 -6.22 4.05 5.36
N LEU A 22 -5.24 3.38 4.78
CA LEU A 22 -4.25 4.01 3.91
C LEU A 22 -4.91 4.58 2.65
N ILE A 23 -5.77 3.82 1.96
CA ILE A 23 -6.50 4.29 0.79
C ILE A 23 -7.37 5.50 1.16
N GLY A 24 -8.08 5.43 2.29
CA GLY A 24 -8.89 6.55 2.77
C GLY A 24 -8.06 7.83 2.96
N ARG A 25 -6.86 7.72 3.53
CA ARG A 25 -5.92 8.84 3.69
C ARG A 25 -5.39 9.37 2.37
N LEU A 26 -4.97 8.48 1.46
CA LEU A 26 -4.45 8.85 0.15
C LEU A 26 -5.49 9.61 -0.68
N VAL A 27 -6.74 9.14 -0.66
CA VAL A 27 -7.86 9.77 -1.38
C VAL A 27 -8.23 11.12 -0.76
N ALA A 28 -8.19 11.25 0.56
CA ALA A 28 -8.54 12.49 1.26
C ALA A 28 -7.42 13.55 1.26
N ASP A 29 -6.18 13.15 0.92
CA ASP A 29 -5.05 14.05 0.93
C ASP A 29 -5.13 15.08 -0.21
N LYS A 30 -4.80 16.34 0.10
CA LYS A 30 -4.92 17.47 -0.86
C LYS A 30 -3.99 17.34 -2.06
N GLN A 31 -2.84 16.68 -1.88
CA GLN A 31 -1.87 16.46 -2.95
C GLN A 31 -2.20 15.15 -3.68
N LEU A 32 -2.36 14.04 -2.94
CA LEU A 32 -2.46 12.70 -3.53
C LEU A 32 -3.86 12.36 -4.05
N GLY A 33 -4.92 13.01 -3.56
CA GLY A 33 -6.30 12.73 -3.96
C GLY A 33 -6.52 12.85 -5.48
N ARG A 34 -5.71 13.65 -6.17
CA ARG A 34 -5.75 13.82 -7.63
C ARG A 34 -5.59 12.51 -8.41
N PHE A 35 -4.83 11.55 -7.88
CA PHE A 35 -4.59 10.26 -8.54
C PHE A 35 -5.79 9.32 -8.53
N PHE A 36 -6.80 9.62 -7.70
CA PHE A 36 -7.97 8.77 -7.50
C PHE A 36 -9.25 9.36 -8.12
N MET A 37 -9.13 10.49 -8.81
CA MET A 37 -10.25 11.13 -9.50
C MET A 37 -10.72 10.28 -10.69
N GLY A 38 -12.03 10.27 -10.95
CA GLY A 38 -12.61 9.55 -12.09
C GLY A 38 -12.81 8.04 -11.89
N HIS A 39 -12.35 7.45 -10.78
CA HIS A 39 -12.62 6.05 -10.48
C HIS A 39 -14.10 5.81 -10.16
N CYS A 40 -14.74 4.92 -10.90
CA CYS A 40 -16.06 4.41 -10.54
C CYS A 40 -15.98 3.45 -9.33
N THR A 41 -17.13 3.07 -8.77
CA THR A 41 -17.21 2.17 -7.61
C THR A 41 -16.47 0.86 -7.83
N ASP A 42 -16.56 0.26 -9.02
CA ASP A 42 -15.92 -1.02 -9.31
C ASP A 42 -14.41 -0.90 -9.46
N SER A 43 -13.92 0.20 -10.06
CA SER A 43 -12.49 0.49 -10.10
C SER A 43 -11.90 0.67 -8.70
N LYS A 44 -12.64 1.32 -7.78
CA LYS A 44 -12.24 1.48 -6.37
C LYS A 44 -12.15 0.13 -5.66
N LYS A 45 -13.18 -0.73 -5.82
CA LYS A 45 -13.20 -2.07 -5.22
C LYS A 45 -12.05 -2.94 -5.75
N LYS A 46 -11.80 -2.92 -7.06
CA LYS A 46 -10.70 -3.66 -7.69
C LYS A 46 -9.35 -3.17 -7.20
N MET A 47 -9.12 -1.85 -7.17
CA MET A 47 -7.88 -1.27 -6.66
C MET A 47 -7.63 -1.68 -5.20
N ARG A 48 -8.64 -1.54 -4.33
CA ARG A 48 -8.57 -2.00 -2.94
C ARG A 48 -8.15 -3.46 -2.87
N GLN A 49 -8.83 -4.36 -3.58
CA GLN A 49 -8.55 -5.79 -3.52
C GLN A 49 -7.12 -6.10 -4.00
N LEU A 50 -6.67 -5.50 -5.10
CA LEU A 50 -5.30 -5.68 -5.61
C LEU A 50 -4.24 -5.24 -4.59
N ILE A 51 -4.46 -4.15 -3.87
CA ILE A 51 -3.53 -3.68 -2.84
C ILE A 51 -3.54 -4.65 -1.64
N VAL A 52 -4.70 -5.18 -1.24
CA VAL A 52 -4.78 -6.20 -0.18
C VAL A 52 -4.05 -7.48 -0.61
N ASP A 53 -4.27 -7.96 -1.82
CA ASP A 53 -3.64 -9.18 -2.34
C ASP A 53 -2.12 -9.01 -2.42
N MET A 54 -1.65 -7.86 -2.92
CA MET A 54 -0.22 -7.52 -2.97
C MET A 54 0.40 -7.55 -1.58
N MET A 55 -0.22 -6.90 -0.59
CA MET A 55 0.31 -6.85 0.78
C MET A 55 0.24 -8.22 1.45
N CYS A 56 -0.81 -8.98 1.21
CA CYS A 56 -0.95 -10.34 1.71
C CYS A 56 0.17 -11.24 1.16
N GLU A 57 0.40 -11.25 -0.15
CA GLU A 57 1.49 -12.03 -0.77
C GLU A 57 2.86 -11.56 -0.29
N ALA A 58 3.14 -10.25 -0.35
CA ALA A 58 4.45 -9.68 0.01
C ALA A 58 4.84 -9.92 1.47
N THR A 59 3.85 -10.12 2.36
CA THR A 59 4.10 -10.43 3.78
C THR A 59 4.19 -11.94 4.06
N GLY A 60 4.10 -12.79 3.03
CA GLY A 60 4.18 -14.25 3.13
C GLY A 60 2.84 -14.90 3.50
N GLY A 61 1.73 -14.25 3.15
CA GLY A 61 0.37 -14.79 3.26
C GLY A 61 0.00 -15.69 2.08
N PRO A 62 -1.19 -16.31 2.12
CA PRO A 62 -1.62 -17.28 1.11
C PRO A 62 -2.22 -16.66 -0.16
N CYS A 63 -2.25 -15.34 -0.26
CA CYS A 63 -2.86 -14.64 -1.40
C CYS A 63 -1.93 -14.62 -2.61
N VAL A 64 -2.51 -14.38 -3.79
CA VAL A 64 -1.78 -14.22 -5.04
C VAL A 64 -2.17 -12.89 -5.67
N TYR A 65 -1.20 -12.02 -5.86
CA TYR A 65 -1.30 -10.77 -6.58
C TYR A 65 -1.42 -11.08 -8.08
N THR A 66 -2.53 -10.68 -8.66
CA THR A 66 -2.85 -10.88 -10.09
C THR A 66 -2.88 -9.56 -10.86
N GLY A 67 -2.41 -8.48 -10.24
CA GLY A 67 -2.33 -7.18 -10.86
C GLY A 67 -1.12 -7.05 -11.78
N ARG A 68 -1.06 -5.92 -12.49
CA ARG A 68 0.11 -5.55 -13.30
C ARG A 68 1.29 -5.18 -12.39
N ASP A 69 2.50 -5.25 -12.92
CA ASP A 69 3.69 -4.81 -12.19
C ASP A 69 3.61 -3.31 -11.82
N MET A 70 4.35 -2.90 -10.78
CA MET A 70 4.28 -1.54 -10.26
C MET A 70 4.64 -0.49 -11.32
N LYS A 71 5.60 -0.78 -12.20
CA LYS A 71 6.00 0.15 -13.25
C LYS A 71 4.86 0.38 -14.23
N THR A 72 4.27 -0.68 -14.75
CA THR A 72 3.14 -0.59 -15.69
C THR A 72 1.93 0.11 -15.07
N VAL A 73 1.65 -0.11 -13.79
CA VAL A 73 0.51 0.54 -13.10
C VAL A 73 0.73 2.05 -12.92
N HIS A 74 1.97 2.48 -12.65
CA HIS A 74 2.26 3.87 -12.29
C HIS A 74 2.84 4.72 -13.44
N THR A 75 3.17 4.10 -14.57
CA THR A 75 3.65 4.80 -15.79
C THR A 75 2.63 5.85 -16.25
N GLY A 76 3.11 7.06 -16.51
CA GLY A 76 2.28 8.15 -17.03
C GLY A 76 1.44 8.87 -15.95
N LEU A 77 1.53 8.46 -14.68
CA LEU A 77 0.93 9.21 -13.58
C LEU A 77 1.79 10.41 -13.15
N ASN A 78 3.07 10.47 -13.57
CA ASN A 78 4.01 11.52 -13.19
C ASN A 78 4.08 11.71 -11.66
N ILE A 79 4.21 10.59 -10.93
CA ILE A 79 4.37 10.59 -9.48
C ILE A 79 5.75 11.13 -9.15
N THR A 80 5.77 12.20 -8.36
CA THR A 80 7.00 12.90 -7.99
C THR A 80 7.59 12.36 -6.68
N GLU A 81 8.83 12.74 -6.39
CA GLU A 81 9.43 12.52 -5.07
C GLU A 81 8.58 13.14 -3.94
N SER A 82 8.00 14.32 -4.18
CA SER A 82 7.10 14.96 -3.21
C SER A 82 5.88 14.08 -2.90
N ASP A 83 5.27 13.50 -3.94
CA ASP A 83 4.11 12.61 -3.77
C ASP A 83 4.49 11.36 -2.96
N TRP A 84 5.65 10.78 -3.27
CA TRP A 84 6.19 9.64 -2.52
C TRP A 84 6.38 9.97 -1.04
N GLN A 85 6.96 11.12 -0.71
CA GLN A 85 7.17 11.50 0.69
C GLN A 85 5.85 11.72 1.43
N VAL A 86 4.82 12.25 0.76
CA VAL A 86 3.47 12.34 1.36
C VAL A 86 2.88 10.96 1.59
N SER A 87 2.99 10.03 0.64
CA SER A 87 2.44 8.68 0.81
C SER A 87 3.11 7.92 1.94
N VAL A 88 4.44 8.06 2.11
CA VAL A 88 5.20 7.49 3.24
C VAL A 88 4.73 8.06 4.59
N LYS A 89 4.46 9.37 4.67
CA LYS A 89 3.91 9.99 5.89
C LYS A 89 2.52 9.43 6.23
N LEU A 90 1.66 9.23 5.23
CA LEU A 90 0.33 8.67 5.43
C LEU A 90 0.40 7.19 5.84
N LEU A 91 1.30 6.40 5.24
CA LEU A 91 1.59 5.03 5.66
C LEU A 91 2.04 5.00 7.12
N THR A 92 2.95 5.88 7.52
CA THR A 92 3.39 6.01 8.93
C THR A 92 2.20 6.23 9.84
N ALA A 93 1.33 7.20 9.51
CA ALA A 93 0.15 7.52 10.30
C ALA A 93 -0.88 6.37 10.37
N THR A 94 -0.99 5.56 9.32
CA THR A 94 -1.79 4.33 9.33
C THR A 94 -1.19 3.30 10.29
N LEU A 95 0.11 3.00 10.18
CA LEU A 95 0.77 2.04 11.06
C LEU A 95 0.71 2.48 12.54
N ASP A 96 0.77 3.80 12.79
CA ASP A 96 0.52 4.40 14.11
C ASP A 96 -0.87 4.12 14.65
N LYS A 97 -1.90 4.38 13.85
CA LYS A 97 -3.30 4.12 14.24
C LYS A 97 -3.51 2.66 14.64
N PHE A 98 -2.92 1.73 13.90
CA PHE A 98 -3.04 0.29 14.18
C PHE A 98 -2.04 -0.22 15.23
N LYS A 99 -1.20 0.66 15.79
CA LYS A 99 -0.19 0.30 16.80
C LYS A 99 0.69 -0.87 16.36
N VAL A 100 1.04 -0.90 15.07
CA VAL A 100 1.92 -1.94 14.52
C VAL A 100 3.26 -1.88 15.28
N PRO A 101 3.84 -3.00 15.75
CA PRO A 101 5.09 -2.94 16.50
C PRO A 101 6.26 -2.54 15.59
N GLN A 102 7.32 -2.00 16.20
CA GLN A 102 8.44 -1.40 15.49
C GLN A 102 9.08 -2.34 14.45
N LYS A 103 9.22 -3.63 14.79
CA LYS A 103 9.84 -4.59 13.89
C LYS A 103 9.01 -4.80 12.61
N GLU A 104 7.70 -4.95 12.74
CA GLU A 104 6.79 -5.11 11.61
C GLU A 104 6.71 -3.81 10.78
N ARG A 105 6.81 -2.64 11.40
CA ARG A 105 6.88 -1.37 10.67
C ARG A 105 8.11 -1.30 9.77
N GLU A 106 9.28 -1.64 10.30
CA GLU A 106 10.52 -1.65 9.54
C GLU A 106 10.44 -2.61 8.35
N ASP A 107 9.90 -3.80 8.58
CA ASP A 107 9.72 -4.79 7.51
C ASP A 107 8.74 -4.27 6.42
N VAL A 108 7.65 -3.60 6.81
CA VAL A 108 6.70 -2.96 5.87
C VAL A 108 7.36 -1.82 5.10
N PHE A 109 8.11 -0.94 5.77
CA PHE A 109 8.80 0.17 5.10
C PHE A 109 9.89 -0.32 4.14
N ALA A 110 10.61 -1.38 4.50
CA ALA A 110 11.60 -1.97 3.61
C ALA A 110 10.94 -2.50 2.32
N ALA A 111 9.82 -3.22 2.45
CA ALA A 111 9.06 -3.71 1.31
C ALA A 111 8.53 -2.56 0.41
N VAL A 112 7.91 -1.54 1.00
CA VAL A 112 7.36 -0.40 0.25
C VAL A 112 8.47 0.42 -0.40
N SER A 113 9.58 0.69 0.30
CA SER A 113 10.69 1.48 -0.24
C SER A 113 11.34 0.82 -1.45
N GLY A 114 11.34 -0.52 -1.51
CA GLY A 114 11.82 -1.27 -2.67
C GLY A 114 11.01 -1.02 -3.96
N LEU A 115 9.75 -0.60 -3.85
CA LEU A 115 8.88 -0.32 -5.00
C LEU A 115 9.08 1.08 -5.59
N LYS A 116 9.79 1.97 -4.89
CA LYS A 116 9.96 3.37 -5.29
C LYS A 116 10.50 3.54 -6.72
N PRO A 117 11.52 2.78 -7.19
CA PRO A 117 12.04 2.93 -8.55
C PRO A 117 11.01 2.64 -9.64
N ASP A 118 10.01 1.81 -9.36
CA ASP A 118 8.93 1.48 -10.28
C ASP A 118 7.76 2.45 -10.21
N ILE A 119 7.74 3.35 -9.22
CA ILE A 119 6.60 4.25 -8.96
C ILE A 119 6.95 5.71 -9.29
N VAL A 120 8.14 6.17 -8.91
CA VAL A 120 8.53 7.58 -8.99
C VAL A 120 9.28 7.88 -10.28
N GLY A 121 8.86 8.92 -11.01
CA GLY A 121 9.56 9.41 -12.20
C GLY A 121 9.41 8.54 -13.46
N ASN A 122 8.39 7.67 -13.50
CA ASN A 122 8.04 6.83 -14.65
C ASN A 122 6.93 7.40 -15.53
#